data_AF-A0A524HSR4-F1
#
_entry.id   AF-A0A524HSR4-F1
#
_cell.length_a   1.000
_cell.length_b   1.000
_cell.length_c   1.000
_cell.angle_alpha   90.00
_cell.angle_beta   90.00
_cell.angle_gamma   90.00
#
_symmetry.space_group_name_H-M   'P 1'
#
loop_
_entity.id
_entity.type
_entity.pdbx_description
1 polymer ?
#
loop_
_entity_poly.entity_id
_entity_poly.type
_entity_poly.pdbx_seq_one_letter_code
_entity_poly.pdbx_strand_id
1 'polypeptide(L)'
;MDLFALEELVIVLAASVLIIYLSHKLKLPSVIGFLLTGVLIGPGGLSLVKNTETVNILAEIGVVMLLFTIGLEFEPARLKRIQ
;
A
#
# COMPACT_ATOMS: atom_id res chain seq x y z
N MET A 1 -4.11 7.85 24.22
CA MET A 1 -4.70 7.21 23.01
C MET A 1 -3.78 7.41 21.81
N ASP A 2 -2.95 8.46 21.78
CA ASP A 2 -2.04 8.79 20.69
C ASP A 2 -0.80 7.88 20.59
N LEU A 3 -0.30 7.35 21.72
CA LEU A 3 0.86 6.45 21.71
C LEU A 3 0.61 5.13 20.97
N PHE A 4 -0.60 4.57 21.07
CA PHE A 4 -0.94 3.30 20.41
C PHE A 4 -0.94 3.43 18.88
N ALA A 5 -1.46 4.56 18.36
CA ALA A 5 -1.43 4.82 16.92
C ALA A 5 0.00 5.00 16.39
N LEU A 6 0.87 5.65 17.18
CA LEU A 6 2.28 5.82 16.82
C LEU A 6 3.04 4.49 16.83
N GLU A 7 2.77 3.62 17.80
CA GLU A 7 3.36 2.29 17.89
C GLU A 7 2.98 1.43 16.67
N GLU A 8 1.69 1.37 16.33
CA GLU A 8 1.22 0.65 15.14
C GLU A 8 1.85 1.22 13.85
N LEU A 9 1.94 2.54 13.72
CA LEU A 9 2.56 3.20 12.57
C LEU A 9 4.04 2.83 12.44
N VAL A 10 4.79 2.87 13.55
CA VAL A 10 6.22 2.50 13.57
C VAL A 10 6.41 1.04 13.20
N ILE A 11 5.57 0.13 13.73
CA ILE A 11 5.61 -1.30 13.39
C ILE A 11 5.36 -1.49 11.89
N VAL A 12 4.31 -0.86 11.34
CA VAL A 12 3.98 -0.95 9.92
C VAL A 12 5.12 -0.43 9.06
N LEU A 13 5.69 0.73 9.38
CA LEU A 13 6.80 1.31 8.63
C LEU A 13 8.06 0.43 8.70
N ALA A 14 8.43 -0.03 9.89
CA ALA A 14 9.61 -0.87 10.09
C ALA A 14 9.50 -2.20 9.32
N ALA A 15 8.36 -2.88 9.43
CA ALA A 15 8.13 -4.12 8.74
C ALA A 15 7.98 -3.94 7.22
N SER A 16 7.37 -2.83 6.76
CA SER A 16 7.35 -2.45 5.34
C SER A 16 8.76 -2.33 4.79
N VAL A 17 9.63 -1.56 5.44
CA VAL A 17 11.04 -1.39 5.01
C VAL A 17 11.74 -2.74 4.90
N LEU A 18 11.55 -3.61 5.89
CA LEU A 18 12.22 -4.91 5.96
C LEU A 18 11.75 -5.85 4.83
N ILE A 19 10.44 -5.92 4.59
CA ILE A 19 9.84 -6.77 3.57
C ILE A 19 10.11 -6.24 2.16
N ILE A 20 10.07 -4.93 1.95
CA ILE A 20 10.40 -4.31 0.66
C ILE A 20 11.87 -4.53 0.33
N TYR A 21 12.77 -4.36 1.30
CA TYR A 21 14.18 -4.66 1.13
C TYR A 21 14.41 -6.12 0.71
N LEU A 22 13.71 -7.06 1.36
CA LEU A 22 13.75 -8.47 1.00
C LEU A 22 13.18 -8.74 -0.40
N SER A 23 12.06 -8.11 -0.73
CA SER A 23 11.38 -8.24 -2.03
C SER A 23 12.24 -7.70 -3.17
N HIS A 24 12.94 -6.60 -2.94
CA HIS A 24 13.90 -6.03 -3.88
C HIS A 24 15.08 -6.98 -4.11
N LYS A 25 15.59 -7.63 -3.05
CA LYS A 25 16.64 -8.65 -3.17
C LYS A 25 16.19 -9.87 -4.00
N LEU A 26 14.89 -10.20 -3.95
CA LEU A 26 14.25 -11.25 -4.75
C LEU A 26 13.87 -10.80 -6.17
N LYS A 27 14.18 -9.55 -6.57
CA LYS A 27 13.83 -8.95 -7.87
C LYS A 27 12.31 -8.88 -8.13
N LEU A 28 11.50 -8.80 -7.07
CA LEU A 28 10.05 -8.65 -7.19
C LEU A 28 9.68 -7.16 -7.36
N PRO A 29 8.60 -6.84 -8.09
CA PRO A 29 8.04 -5.50 -8.11
C PRO A 29 7.70 -5.01 -6.69
N SER A 30 8.01 -3.76 -6.37
CA SER A 30 7.80 -3.19 -5.03
C SER A 30 6.35 -3.29 -4.55
N VAL A 31 5.39 -3.21 -5.48
CA VAL A 31 3.95 -3.40 -5.19
C VAL A 31 3.68 -4.75 -4.53
N ILE A 32 4.34 -5.83 -4.95
CA ILE A 32 4.20 -7.15 -4.33
C ILE A 32 4.73 -7.12 -2.90
N GLY A 33 5.85 -6.44 -2.65
CA GLY A 33 6.40 -6.28 -1.30
C GLY A 33 5.45 -5.55 -0.35
N PHE A 34 4.81 -4.47 -0.81
CA PHE A 34 3.79 -3.77 -0.04
C PHE A 34 2.56 -4.63 0.25
N LEU A 35 2.08 -5.42 -0.73
CA LEU A 35 0.96 -6.34 -0.53
C LEU A 35 1.30 -7.45 0.48
N LEU A 36 2.48 -8.07 0.37
CA LEU A 36 2.96 -9.08 1.32
C LEU A 36 3.07 -8.52 2.73
N THR A 37 3.56 -7.29 2.86
CA THR A 37 3.61 -6.55 4.13
C THR A 37 2.21 -6.44 4.75
N GLY A 38 1.21 -6.00 3.99
CA GLY A 38 -0.17 -5.90 4.47
C GLY A 38 -0.77 -7.24 4.87
N VAL A 39 -0.51 -8.30 4.09
CA VAL A 39 -0.98 -9.67 4.40
C VAL A 39 -0.33 -10.21 5.68
N LEU A 40 0.97 -9.97 5.87
CA LEU A 40 1.71 -10.45 7.04
C LEU A 40 1.37 -9.67 8.31
N ILE A 41 1.23 -8.35 8.24
CA ILE A 41 1.05 -7.49 9.44
C ILE A 41 -0.44 -7.31 9.78
N GLY A 42 -1.32 -7.45 8.79
CA GLY A 42 -2.76 -7.31 8.94
C GLY A 42 -3.38 -8.38 9.86
N PRO A 43 -4.70 -8.26 10.11
CA PRO A 43 -5.43 -9.15 11.03
C PRO A 43 -5.39 -10.63 10.61
N GLY A 44 -5.23 -10.91 9.30
CA GLY A 44 -5.10 -12.28 8.78
C GLY A 44 -3.71 -12.91 8.93
N GLY A 45 -2.69 -12.13 9.33
CA GLY A 45 -1.33 -12.58 9.54
C GLY A 45 -0.93 -12.56 11.01
N LEU A 46 -0.03 -11.64 11.37
CA LEU A 46 0.49 -11.41 12.71
C LEU A 46 -0.45 -10.56 13.59
N SER A 47 -1.53 -10.01 13.04
CA SER A 47 -2.53 -9.19 13.74
C SER A 47 -1.93 -8.01 14.52
N LEU A 48 -0.82 -7.46 14.02
CA LEU A 48 -0.11 -6.31 14.58
C LEU A 48 -0.90 -5.01 14.38
N VAL A 49 -1.68 -4.92 13.30
CA VAL A 49 -2.61 -3.83 13.04
C VAL A 49 -4.02 -4.32 13.26
N LYS A 50 -4.71 -3.74 14.25
CA LYS A 50 -6.07 -4.15 14.65
C LYS A 50 -7.14 -3.18 14.18
N ASN A 51 -6.78 -1.92 13.91
CA ASN A 51 -7.71 -0.90 13.44
C ASN A 51 -7.96 -1.01 11.93
N THR A 52 -8.74 -2.02 11.54
CA THR A 52 -9.08 -2.28 10.14
C THR A 52 -9.91 -1.17 9.50
N GLU A 53 -10.70 -0.44 10.29
CA GLU A 53 -11.56 0.65 9.79
C GLU A 53 -10.71 1.82 9.28
N THR A 54 -9.72 2.25 10.06
CA THR A 54 -8.82 3.35 9.67
C THR A 54 -7.97 2.95 8.46
N VAL A 55 -7.49 1.71 8.42
CA VAL A 55 -6.73 1.17 7.29
C VAL A 55 -7.59 1.14 6.02
N ASN A 56 -8.87 0.75 6.12
CA ASN A 56 -9.78 0.69 4.98
C ASN A 56 -10.06 2.08 4.39
N ILE A 57 -10.30 3.09 5.24
CA ILE A 57 -10.49 4.48 4.80
C ILE A 57 -9.24 4.99 4.08
N LEU A 58 -8.05 4.75 4.65
CA LEU A 58 -6.79 5.15 4.01
C LEU A 58 -6.55 4.43 2.69
N ALA A 59 -6.89 3.14 2.59
CA ALA A 59 -6.78 2.36 1.37
C ALA A 59 -7.72 2.90 0.27
N GLU A 60 -8.95 3.24 0.61
CA GLU A 60 -9.91 3.83 -0.33
C GLU A 60 -9.39 5.16 -0.89
N ILE A 61 -8.88 6.05 -0.05
CA ILE A 61 -8.25 7.31 -0.48
C ILE A 61 -7.05 7.03 -1.39
N GLY A 62 -6.21 6.06 -1.04
CA GLY A 62 -5.06 5.67 -1.85
C GLY A 62 -5.45 5.17 -3.24
N VAL A 63 -6.47 4.32 -3.34
CA VAL A 63 -6.99 3.82 -4.62
C VAL A 63 -7.58 4.94 -5.45
N VAL A 64 -8.36 5.85 -4.85
CA VAL A 64 -8.92 7.01 -5.56
C VAL A 64 -7.79 7.90 -6.12
N MET A 65 -6.75 8.18 -5.32
CA MET A 65 -5.58 8.93 -5.79
C MET A 65 -4.85 8.23 -6.93
N LEU A 66 -4.65 6.90 -6.84
CA LEU A 66 -4.02 6.11 -7.90
C LEU A 66 -4.82 6.17 -9.21
N LEU A 67 -6.14 5.95 -9.13
CA LEU A 67 -7.02 6.01 -10.30
C LEU A 67 -7.06 7.43 -10.90
N PHE A 68 -7.01 8.45 -10.05
CA PHE A 68 -6.90 9.84 -10.51
C PHE A 68 -5.59 10.09 -11.25
N THR A 69 -4.45 9.66 -10.71
CA THR A 69 -3.14 9.74 -11.38
C THR A 69 -3.13 9.00 -12.71
N ILE A 70 -3.66 7.77 -12.75
CA ILE A 70 -3.81 7.01 -14.00
C ILE A 70 -4.67 7.78 -15.01
N GLY A 71 -5.75 8.42 -14.54
CA GLY A 71 -6.59 9.29 -15.37
C GLY A 71 -5.86 10.51 -15.92
N LEU A 72 -4.93 11.10 -15.16
CA LEU A 72 -4.08 12.23 -15.62
C LEU A 72 -2.99 11.79 -16.61
N GLU A 73 -2.44 10.60 -16.45
CA GLU A 73 -1.46 10.02 -17.41
C GLU A 73 -2.11 9.62 -18.74
N PHE A 74 -3.42 9.36 -18.75
CA PHE A 74 -4.17 9.06 -19.95
C PHE A 74 -4.41 10.31 -20.80
N GLU A 75 -3.58 10.53 -21.84
CA GLU A 75 -3.87 11.54 -22.86
C GLU A 75 -5.05 11.12 -23.76
N PRO A 76 -6.19 11.85 -23.77
CA PRO A 76 -7.34 11.55 -24.63
C PRO A 76 -6.99 11.58 -26.13
N ALA A 77 -5.96 12.35 -26.49
CA ALA A 77 -5.43 12.46 -27.84
C ALA A 77 -4.71 11.18 -28.33
N ARG A 78 -4.26 10.31 -27.41
CA ARG A 78 -3.61 9.04 -27.74
C ARG A 78 -4.64 7.95 -28.07
N LEU A 79 -5.81 7.99 -27.43
CA LEU A 79 -6.95 7.11 -27.75
C LEU A 79 -7.45 7.31 -29.20
N LYS A 80 -7.51 8.56 -29.67
CA LYS A 80 -7.94 8.90 -31.04
C LYS A 80 -7.00 8.40 -32.14
N ARG A 81 -5.78 7.97 -31.80
CA ARG A 81 -4.78 7.44 -32.76
C ARG A 81 -4.80 5.92 -32.90
N ILE A 82 -5.55 5.22 -32.05
CA ILE A 82 -5.76 3.76 -32.10
C ILE A 82 -7.13 3.43 -32.75
N GLN A 83 -7.79 4.43 -33.36
CA GLN A 83 -8.93 4.24 -34.24
C GLN A 83 -8.53 4.49 -35.68
#